data_AF-A0A6S7HZF0-F1
#
_entry.id   AF-A0A6S7HZF0-F1
#
_cell.length_a   1.000
_cell.length_b   1.000
_cell.length_c   1.000
_cell.angle_alpha   90.00
_cell.angle_beta   90.00
_cell.angle_gamma   90.00
#
_symmetry.space_group_name_H-M   'P 1'
#
loop_
_entity.id
_entity.type
_entity.pdbx_description
1 polymer ?
#
loop_
_entity_poly.entity_id
_entity_poly.type
_entity_poly.pdbx_seq_one_letter_code
_entity_poly.pdbx_strand_id
1 'polypeptide(L)'
;MISGSSTRIQQSALKRAASFLQKSVLNFLEEADPLPWPPTVESLVSRERQYPELLQLFFKELFSFKGSHHVTAERVDRLTDSFCQDVIHAVSKGKFLTPKHASLGLGLHSMTGQKLPITILARLGHCITYDAINEIETAQAELVSTIFWWDNFDRNVETASGAGSIHNTPGIAFQEHSEAAVMKQDDISIPRSKRRSIQLPKETVDKRVAVNPKAEPPSLAKIQSRPAPTSAQMYCSKLLQIWKSVRYLNSANQTNPRFVGWIVRRFQQAHSKATLMTYLPPISSPITEYSTIIEMFHQSRQLAKLSNMSYTHITLDAGAAIKAFHVVWNNPAAWSDIIIHLGDFHSMMTFFAVIGRFVESSGFEDVLFQAGLCSSGSITGVMSGKHYNRCWLVHEAFSEALERRFVEQYLPTMPKKVEECAQSNLAQATSLTNILNDDTVKEYVDQCQIQKTKCLNGEFGKTPQFWAKYMELLDRQQKLHFSVNTNDYDLRMLIWKESLPLCFATNRVHYARYGTYYVSGLEGIDSTHPGARQEIEDLGLSVRRNQLGIGQSIDMTGEQSYMRNAKTAGGITQFAAKESTVTKWVMNRPYQTKFVESLLELSGVCTTMSNPRNVCEAVKF
;
A
#
# COMPACT_ATOMS: atom_id res chain seq x y z
N MET A 1 -52.38 -30.20 -41.38
CA MET A 1 -52.82 -30.27 -39.97
C MET A 1 -51.87 -31.05 -39.03
N ILE A 2 -50.72 -31.59 -39.48
CA ILE A 2 -49.81 -32.39 -38.62
C ILE A 2 -48.75 -31.51 -37.91
N SER A 3 -48.50 -30.28 -38.35
CA SER A 3 -47.55 -29.37 -37.68
C SER A 3 -48.08 -28.77 -36.37
N GLY A 4 -49.40 -28.64 -36.21
CA GLY A 4 -50.01 -27.98 -35.03
C GLY A 4 -50.08 -28.84 -33.75
N SER A 5 -50.07 -30.17 -33.86
CA SER A 5 -50.11 -31.08 -32.71
C SER A 5 -48.74 -31.24 -32.04
N SER A 6 -47.66 -31.30 -32.84
CA SER A 6 -46.27 -31.36 -32.36
C SER A 6 -45.90 -30.11 -31.56
N THR A 7 -46.25 -28.92 -32.05
CA THR A 7 -45.98 -27.65 -31.36
C THR A 7 -46.73 -27.55 -30.01
N ARG A 8 -47.97 -28.06 -29.93
CA ARG A 8 -48.73 -28.09 -28.66
C ARG A 8 -48.13 -29.04 -27.64
N ILE A 9 -47.65 -30.21 -28.06
CA ILE A 9 -46.98 -31.19 -27.19
C ILE A 9 -45.67 -30.60 -26.65
N GLN A 10 -44.87 -29.96 -27.51
CA GLN A 10 -43.63 -29.29 -27.13
C GLN A 10 -43.88 -28.14 -26.14
N GLN A 11 -44.92 -27.32 -26.38
CA GLN A 11 -45.32 -26.25 -25.46
C GLN A 11 -45.76 -26.79 -24.10
N SER A 12 -46.48 -27.91 -24.05
CA SER A 12 -46.90 -28.57 -22.80
C SER A 12 -45.71 -29.15 -22.02
N ALA A 13 -44.75 -29.77 -22.72
CA ALA A 13 -43.52 -30.24 -22.10
C ALA A 13 -42.69 -29.08 -21.52
N LEU A 14 -42.56 -27.98 -22.28
CA LEU A 14 -41.84 -26.79 -21.82
C LEU A 14 -42.49 -26.16 -20.59
N LYS A 15 -43.82 -26.03 -20.57
CA LYS A 15 -44.55 -25.50 -19.41
C LYS A 15 -44.33 -26.38 -18.17
N ARG A 16 -44.36 -27.70 -18.32
CA ARG A 16 -44.08 -28.64 -17.21
C ARG A 16 -42.65 -28.51 -16.69
N ALA A 17 -41.66 -28.44 -17.58
CA ALA A 17 -40.27 -28.23 -17.20
C ALA A 17 -40.06 -26.90 -16.46
N ALA A 18 -40.68 -25.82 -16.96
CA ALA A 18 -40.64 -24.50 -16.32
C ALA A 18 -41.28 -24.52 -14.92
N SER A 19 -42.43 -25.17 -14.74
CA SER A 19 -43.06 -25.32 -13.43
C SER A 19 -42.21 -26.15 -12.46
N PHE A 20 -41.53 -27.18 -12.95
CA PHE A 20 -40.63 -28.00 -12.12
C PHE A 20 -39.41 -27.20 -11.64
N LEU A 21 -38.77 -26.47 -12.56
CA LEU A 21 -37.66 -25.57 -12.22
C LEU A 21 -38.10 -24.46 -11.26
N GLN A 22 -39.27 -23.86 -11.49
CA GLN A 22 -39.82 -22.84 -10.60
C GLN A 22 -40.02 -23.37 -9.18
N LYS A 23 -40.59 -24.58 -9.04
CA LYS A 23 -40.77 -25.21 -7.73
C LYS A 23 -39.43 -25.50 -7.05
N SER A 24 -38.45 -26.00 -7.81
CA SER A 24 -37.10 -26.24 -7.28
C SER A 24 -36.43 -24.97 -6.77
N VAL A 25 -36.62 -23.84 -7.46
CA VAL A 25 -36.09 -22.53 -7.03
C VAL A 25 -36.82 -22.02 -5.79
N LEU A 26 -38.15 -22.15 -5.72
CA LEU A 26 -38.92 -21.70 -4.56
C LEU A 26 -38.55 -22.49 -3.30
N ASN A 27 -38.43 -23.82 -3.40
CA ASN A 27 -37.98 -24.65 -2.29
C ASN A 27 -36.57 -24.26 -1.83
N PHE A 28 -35.65 -24.03 -2.77
CA PHE A 28 -34.30 -23.56 -2.44
C PHE A 28 -34.33 -22.24 -1.67
N LEU A 29 -35.17 -21.28 -2.09
CA LEU A 29 -35.28 -19.97 -1.42
C LEU A 29 -35.84 -20.04 0.01
N GLU A 30 -36.56 -21.12 0.36
CA GLU A 30 -37.07 -21.35 1.72
C GLU A 30 -36.03 -21.94 2.66
N GLU A 31 -35.09 -22.74 2.12
CA GLU A 31 -34.09 -23.49 2.88
C GLU A 31 -32.70 -22.84 2.87
N ALA A 32 -32.39 -22.02 1.87
CA ALA A 32 -31.06 -21.48 1.66
C ALA A 32 -30.74 -20.34 2.63
N ASP A 33 -29.55 -20.40 3.22
CA ASP A 33 -28.99 -19.30 3.97
C ASP A 33 -28.63 -18.14 3.03
N PRO A 34 -29.19 -16.93 3.26
CA PRO A 34 -28.85 -15.76 2.46
C PRO A 34 -27.42 -15.31 2.77
N LEU A 35 -26.81 -14.59 1.83
CA LEU A 35 -25.52 -13.93 2.07
C LEU A 35 -25.56 -13.08 3.35
N PRO A 36 -24.47 -13.06 4.14
CA PRO A 36 -24.38 -12.24 5.35
C PRO A 36 -24.55 -10.76 4.99
N TRP A 37 -25.09 -9.99 5.94
CA TRP A 37 -25.29 -8.55 5.78
C TRP A 37 -24.42 -7.76 6.78
N PRO A 38 -23.60 -6.81 6.30
CA PRO A 38 -23.24 -6.58 4.89
C PRO A 38 -22.39 -7.73 4.31
N PRO A 39 -22.43 -7.99 2.98
CA PRO A 39 -21.66 -9.08 2.37
C PRO A 39 -20.15 -8.84 2.49
N THR A 40 -19.42 -9.78 3.08
CA THR A 40 -17.95 -9.75 3.15
C THR A 40 -17.35 -10.30 1.85
N VAL A 41 -16.08 -10.00 1.58
CA VAL A 41 -15.41 -10.48 0.36
C VAL A 41 -15.29 -12.00 0.38
N GLU A 42 -15.02 -12.57 1.54
CA GLU A 42 -14.99 -14.01 1.79
C GLU A 42 -16.35 -14.64 1.46
N SER A 43 -17.46 -13.99 1.81
CA SER A 43 -18.81 -14.46 1.45
C SER A 43 -19.11 -14.37 -0.05
N LEU A 44 -18.50 -13.42 -0.77
CA LEU A 44 -18.67 -13.24 -2.21
C LEU A 44 -17.81 -14.21 -3.05
N VAL A 45 -16.69 -14.67 -2.48
CA VAL A 45 -15.76 -15.62 -3.10
C VAL A 45 -16.07 -17.08 -2.72
N SER A 46 -16.93 -17.30 -1.72
CA SER A 46 -17.39 -18.63 -1.33
C SER A 46 -17.90 -19.42 -2.54
N ARG A 47 -17.43 -20.67 -2.66
CA ARG A 47 -17.83 -21.62 -3.72
C ARG A 47 -19.12 -22.37 -3.38
N GLU A 48 -19.77 -22.03 -2.29
CA GLU A 48 -21.04 -22.66 -1.93
C GLU A 48 -22.11 -22.31 -2.98
N ARG A 49 -22.82 -23.34 -3.42
CA ARG A 49 -23.79 -23.23 -4.51
C ARG A 49 -25.00 -22.42 -4.03
N GLN A 50 -25.18 -21.23 -4.59
CA GLN A 50 -26.27 -20.30 -4.27
C GLN A 50 -27.53 -20.52 -5.14
N TYR A 51 -27.76 -21.76 -5.60
CA TYR A 51 -28.87 -22.14 -6.49
C TYR A 51 -29.08 -23.68 -6.50
N PRO A 52 -30.27 -24.18 -6.88
CA PRO A 52 -30.53 -25.62 -6.91
C PRO A 52 -29.83 -26.34 -8.07
N GLU A 53 -29.50 -27.61 -7.86
CA GLU A 53 -28.79 -28.46 -8.83
C GLU A 53 -29.55 -28.63 -10.16
N LEU A 54 -30.86 -28.75 -10.11
CA LEU A 54 -31.70 -28.89 -11.30
C LEU A 54 -31.63 -27.66 -12.21
N LEU A 55 -31.48 -26.46 -11.64
CA LEU A 55 -31.29 -25.23 -12.40
C LEU A 55 -29.91 -25.19 -13.06
N GLN A 56 -28.88 -25.64 -12.34
CA GLN A 56 -27.54 -25.80 -12.89
C GLN A 56 -27.52 -26.77 -14.07
N LEU A 57 -28.13 -27.94 -13.91
CA LEU A 57 -28.22 -28.96 -14.97
C LEU A 57 -28.93 -28.40 -16.20
N PHE A 58 -30.04 -27.68 -16.02
CA PHE A 58 -30.78 -27.05 -17.11
C PHE A 58 -29.90 -26.10 -17.93
N PHE A 59 -29.21 -25.15 -17.29
CA PHE A 59 -28.35 -24.21 -18.01
C PHE A 59 -27.10 -24.85 -18.58
N LYS A 60 -26.54 -25.86 -17.91
CA LYS A 60 -25.39 -26.62 -18.42
C LYS A 60 -25.75 -27.35 -19.70
N GLU A 61 -26.89 -28.03 -19.77
CA GLU A 61 -27.39 -28.66 -20.99
C GLU A 61 -27.70 -27.63 -22.09
N LEU A 62 -28.30 -26.49 -21.72
CA LEU A 62 -28.61 -25.41 -22.66
C LEU A 62 -27.35 -24.81 -23.31
N PHE A 63 -26.27 -24.65 -22.54
CA PHE A 63 -25.03 -24.04 -23.00
C PHE A 63 -24.02 -25.04 -23.61
N SER A 64 -24.21 -26.35 -23.41
CA SER A 64 -23.32 -27.42 -23.91
C SER A 64 -23.62 -27.85 -25.37
N PHE A 65 -24.12 -26.95 -26.22
CA PHE A 65 -24.57 -27.26 -27.57
C PHE A 65 -23.51 -28.00 -28.41
N LYS A 66 -23.87 -29.20 -28.92
CA LYS A 66 -22.99 -30.17 -29.61
C LYS A 66 -22.39 -29.72 -30.96
N GLY A 67 -22.57 -28.47 -31.38
CA GLY A 67 -22.17 -27.97 -32.71
C GLY A 67 -21.01 -26.96 -32.73
N SER A 68 -20.38 -26.65 -31.59
CA SER A 68 -19.33 -25.63 -31.51
C SER A 68 -17.99 -26.24 -31.08
N HIS A 69 -17.01 -26.24 -32.00
CA HIS A 69 -15.63 -26.70 -31.74
C HIS A 69 -14.80 -25.74 -30.86
N HIS A 70 -15.40 -24.68 -30.30
CA HIS A 70 -14.68 -23.61 -29.59
C HIS A 70 -15.20 -23.28 -28.18
N VAL A 71 -16.13 -24.06 -27.61
CA VAL A 71 -16.66 -23.81 -26.26
C VAL A 71 -15.88 -24.64 -25.25
N THR A 72 -15.07 -24.00 -24.41
CA THR A 72 -14.38 -24.65 -23.29
C THR A 72 -15.35 -24.98 -22.17
N ALA A 73 -15.14 -26.08 -21.45
CA ALA A 73 -15.95 -26.47 -20.29
C ALA A 73 -16.01 -25.35 -19.24
N GLU A 74 -14.89 -24.66 -19.01
CA GLU A 74 -14.78 -23.53 -18.08
C GLU A 74 -15.70 -22.34 -18.45
N ARG A 75 -15.89 -22.06 -19.75
CA ARG A 75 -16.83 -21.02 -20.19
C ARG A 75 -18.28 -21.42 -19.90
N VAL A 76 -18.62 -22.68 -20.15
CA VAL A 76 -19.99 -23.21 -19.90
C VAL A 76 -20.31 -23.15 -18.42
N ASP A 77 -19.39 -23.61 -17.57
CA ASP A 77 -19.60 -23.59 -16.12
C ASP A 77 -19.77 -22.15 -15.62
N ARG A 78 -18.92 -21.21 -16.07
CA ARG A 78 -19.05 -19.78 -15.71
C ARG A 78 -20.38 -19.15 -16.13
N LEU A 79 -20.84 -19.41 -17.36
CA LEU A 79 -22.12 -18.91 -17.83
C LEU A 79 -23.28 -19.56 -17.06
N THR A 80 -23.21 -20.86 -16.83
CA THR A 80 -24.21 -21.61 -16.05
C THR A 80 -24.37 -20.97 -14.66
N ASP A 81 -23.27 -20.78 -13.94
CA ASP A 81 -23.29 -20.20 -12.59
C ASP A 81 -23.82 -18.76 -12.59
N SER A 82 -23.46 -17.98 -13.61
CA SER A 82 -23.93 -16.59 -13.79
C SER A 82 -25.43 -16.50 -14.04
N PHE A 83 -25.99 -17.34 -14.92
CA PHE A 83 -27.41 -17.35 -15.26
C PHE A 83 -28.29 -17.98 -14.18
N CYS A 84 -27.79 -19.01 -13.47
CA CYS A 84 -28.47 -19.57 -12.31
C CYS A 84 -28.74 -18.48 -11.26
N GLN A 85 -27.73 -17.66 -10.96
CA GLN A 85 -27.85 -16.57 -9.99
C GLN A 85 -28.84 -15.47 -10.44
N ASP A 86 -28.91 -15.16 -11.75
CA ASP A 86 -29.93 -14.23 -12.29
C ASP A 86 -31.35 -14.75 -12.08
N VAL A 87 -31.56 -16.06 -12.27
CA VAL A 87 -32.88 -16.66 -12.02
C VAL A 87 -33.24 -16.58 -10.53
N ILE A 88 -32.31 -16.90 -9.61
CA ILE A 88 -32.55 -16.76 -8.17
C ILE A 88 -32.90 -15.32 -7.79
N HIS A 89 -32.13 -14.35 -8.29
CA HIS A 89 -32.38 -12.94 -8.00
C HIS A 89 -33.71 -12.43 -8.60
N ALA A 90 -34.03 -12.82 -9.82
CA ALA A 90 -35.26 -12.43 -10.49
C ALA A 90 -36.50 -13.05 -9.83
N VAL A 91 -36.48 -14.35 -9.52
CA VAL A 91 -37.61 -15.05 -8.87
C VAL A 91 -37.84 -14.52 -7.46
N SER A 92 -36.76 -14.22 -6.71
CA SER A 92 -36.87 -13.60 -5.40
C SER A 92 -37.25 -12.12 -5.44
N LYS A 93 -37.41 -11.52 -6.63
CA LYS A 93 -37.68 -10.08 -6.83
C LYS A 93 -36.62 -9.20 -6.17
N GLY A 94 -35.36 -9.63 -6.23
CA GLY A 94 -34.22 -8.96 -5.64
C GLY A 94 -34.11 -9.05 -4.11
N LYS A 95 -34.94 -9.88 -3.46
CA LYS A 95 -34.86 -10.11 -2.01
C LYS A 95 -33.69 -11.01 -1.63
N PHE A 96 -33.38 -12.00 -2.48
CA PHE A 96 -32.24 -12.89 -2.28
C PHE A 96 -31.01 -12.26 -2.96
N LEU A 97 -30.01 -11.89 -2.14
CA LEU A 97 -28.76 -11.34 -2.62
C LEU A 97 -27.83 -12.47 -3.04
N THR A 98 -27.40 -12.49 -4.29
CA THR A 98 -26.42 -13.48 -4.78
C THR A 98 -25.04 -12.86 -4.94
N PRO A 99 -23.95 -13.66 -4.89
CA PRO A 99 -22.59 -13.18 -5.08
C PRO A 99 -22.41 -12.38 -6.38
N LYS A 100 -22.96 -12.86 -7.50
CA LYS A 100 -22.96 -12.14 -8.79
C LYS A 100 -23.56 -10.75 -8.68
N HIS A 101 -24.76 -10.63 -8.09
CA HIS A 101 -25.48 -9.36 -8.08
C HIS A 101 -24.78 -8.33 -7.19
N ALA A 102 -24.25 -8.78 -6.05
CA ALA A 102 -23.44 -7.96 -5.15
C ALA A 102 -22.12 -7.54 -5.83
N SER A 103 -21.32 -8.49 -6.31
CA SER A 103 -20.02 -8.22 -6.93
C SER A 103 -20.12 -7.37 -8.20
N LEU A 104 -21.12 -7.61 -9.06
CA LEU A 104 -21.32 -6.81 -10.27
C LEU A 104 -21.73 -5.38 -9.92
N GLY A 105 -22.65 -5.20 -8.96
CA GLY A 105 -23.09 -3.87 -8.53
C GLY A 105 -21.97 -3.08 -7.86
N LEU A 106 -21.33 -3.68 -6.85
CA LEU A 106 -20.26 -3.05 -6.06
C LEU A 106 -19.00 -2.84 -6.90
N GLY A 107 -18.61 -3.81 -7.74
CA GLY A 107 -17.47 -3.71 -8.64
C GLY A 107 -17.65 -2.64 -9.73
N LEU A 108 -18.82 -2.58 -10.38
CA LEU A 108 -19.08 -1.53 -11.38
C LEU A 108 -19.18 -0.14 -10.75
N HIS A 109 -19.72 -0.03 -9.53
CA HIS A 109 -19.72 1.23 -8.79
C HIS A 109 -18.29 1.69 -8.48
N SER A 110 -17.45 0.78 -8.01
CA SER A 110 -16.02 1.02 -7.76
C SER A 110 -15.25 1.49 -8.99
N MET A 111 -15.50 0.85 -10.15
CA MET A 111 -14.79 1.14 -11.42
C MET A 111 -15.27 2.43 -12.09
N THR A 112 -16.58 2.70 -12.05
CA THR A 112 -17.16 3.78 -12.87
C THR A 112 -17.54 5.02 -12.06
N GLY A 113 -17.86 4.87 -10.78
CA GLY A 113 -18.48 5.93 -9.97
C GLY A 113 -19.84 6.42 -10.49
N GLN A 114 -20.42 5.76 -11.51
CA GLN A 114 -21.59 6.27 -12.23
C GLN A 114 -22.88 5.54 -11.84
N LYS A 115 -23.91 6.31 -11.51
CA LYS A 115 -25.26 5.78 -11.21
C LYS A 115 -25.96 5.19 -12.43
N LEU A 116 -25.76 5.75 -13.63
CA LEU A 116 -26.53 5.40 -14.82
C LEU A 116 -26.28 3.95 -15.29
N PRO A 117 -25.02 3.48 -15.49
CA PRO A 117 -24.75 2.09 -15.88
C PRO A 117 -25.30 1.07 -14.88
N ILE A 118 -25.13 1.35 -13.58
CA ILE A 118 -25.68 0.51 -12.50
C ILE A 118 -27.20 0.47 -12.57
N THR A 119 -27.84 1.62 -12.79
CA THR A 119 -29.31 1.69 -12.87
C THR A 119 -29.84 0.88 -14.06
N ILE A 120 -29.15 0.91 -15.21
CA ILE A 120 -29.50 0.12 -16.38
C ILE A 120 -29.41 -1.37 -16.06
N LEU A 121 -28.27 -1.83 -15.53
CA LEU A 121 -28.05 -3.25 -15.23
C LEU A 121 -28.96 -3.77 -14.11
N ALA A 122 -29.23 -2.96 -13.09
CA ALA A 122 -30.17 -3.31 -12.03
C ALA A 122 -31.60 -3.44 -12.55
N ARG A 123 -32.02 -2.56 -13.47
CA ARG A 123 -33.34 -2.65 -14.13
C ARG A 123 -33.47 -3.86 -15.05
N LEU A 124 -32.36 -4.32 -15.63
CA LEU A 124 -32.28 -5.56 -16.40
C LEU A 124 -32.15 -6.80 -15.51
N GLY A 125 -32.04 -6.64 -14.19
CA GLY A 125 -31.98 -7.74 -13.23
C GLY A 125 -30.63 -8.43 -13.13
N HIS A 126 -29.53 -7.76 -13.48
CA HIS A 126 -28.19 -8.34 -13.45
C HIS A 126 -27.34 -7.93 -12.24
N CYS A 127 -27.71 -6.85 -11.55
CA CYS A 127 -27.02 -6.39 -10.35
C CYS A 127 -27.98 -5.77 -9.34
N ILE A 128 -27.48 -5.52 -8.13
CA ILE A 128 -28.20 -4.75 -7.13
C ILE A 128 -28.38 -3.29 -7.54
N THR A 129 -29.42 -2.65 -6.98
CA THR A 129 -29.70 -1.23 -7.22
C THR A 129 -28.63 -0.32 -6.63
N TYR A 130 -28.48 0.89 -7.22
CA TYR A 130 -27.61 1.93 -6.67
C TYR A 130 -27.92 2.26 -5.20
N ASP A 131 -29.20 2.20 -4.79
CA ASP A 131 -29.61 2.43 -3.41
C ASP A 131 -29.19 1.29 -2.46
N ALA A 132 -29.21 0.04 -2.93
CA ALA A 132 -28.75 -1.12 -2.16
C ALA A 132 -27.21 -1.13 -2.03
N ILE A 133 -26.49 -0.76 -3.10
CA ILE A 133 -25.03 -0.51 -3.04
C ILE A 133 -24.74 0.51 -1.95
N ASN A 134 -25.46 1.62 -1.98
CA ASN A 134 -25.32 2.69 -1.01
C ASN A 134 -25.58 2.23 0.44
N GLU A 135 -26.47 1.26 0.66
CA GLU A 135 -26.80 0.70 1.97
C GLU A 135 -25.69 -0.23 2.49
N ILE A 136 -25.17 -1.11 1.62
CA ILE A 136 -24.03 -2.01 1.91
C ILE A 136 -22.79 -1.18 2.27
N GLU A 137 -22.49 -0.19 1.44
CA GLU A 137 -21.39 0.75 1.62
C GLU A 137 -21.52 1.59 2.91
N THR A 138 -22.74 1.78 3.42
CA THR A 138 -22.94 2.47 4.70
C THR A 138 -22.73 1.52 5.89
N ALA A 139 -23.09 0.25 5.74
CA ALA A 139 -22.94 -0.77 6.78
C ALA A 139 -21.49 -1.24 6.96
N GLN A 140 -20.69 -1.28 5.90
CA GLN A 140 -19.28 -1.73 5.97
C GLN A 140 -18.32 -0.71 6.58
N ALA A 141 -18.79 0.52 6.85
CA ALA A 141 -17.98 1.58 7.42
C ALA A 141 -17.83 1.42 8.95
N GLU A 142 -17.17 0.36 9.42
CA GLU A 142 -16.73 0.23 10.81
C GLU A 142 -15.20 0.18 10.92
N LEU A 143 -14.68 0.90 11.92
CA LEU A 143 -13.27 1.25 12.08
C LEU A 143 -12.69 0.51 13.29
N VAL A 144 -11.67 -0.32 13.06
CA VAL A 144 -10.70 -0.72 14.10
C VAL A 144 -9.33 -0.58 13.47
N SER A 145 -8.40 0.17 14.07
CA SER A 145 -7.13 0.50 13.42
C SER A 145 -6.06 1.02 14.37
N THR A 146 -4.78 0.84 14.01
CA THR A 146 -3.67 1.04 14.95
C THR A 146 -2.68 2.16 14.56
N ILE A 147 -2.32 2.33 13.30
CA ILE A 147 -1.36 3.39 12.88
C ILE A 147 -1.99 4.30 11.84
N PHE A 148 -1.74 5.62 11.92
CA PHE A 148 -2.42 6.61 11.09
C PHE A 148 -1.48 7.30 10.10
N TRP A 149 -2.01 7.63 8.93
CA TRP A 149 -1.41 8.54 7.97
C TRP A 149 -2.43 9.61 7.60
N TRP A 150 -1.97 10.84 7.50
CA TRP A 150 -2.77 11.96 7.03
C TRP A 150 -1.95 12.83 6.08
N ASP A 151 -2.61 13.44 5.12
CA ASP A 151 -1.97 14.30 4.13
C ASP A 151 -2.98 15.32 3.58
N ASN A 152 -2.51 16.24 2.74
CA ASN A 152 -3.31 17.27 2.10
C ASN A 152 -3.85 16.79 0.75
N PHE A 153 -5.13 17.05 0.48
CA PHE A 153 -5.76 16.84 -0.82
C PHE A 153 -6.48 18.11 -1.27
N ASP A 154 -5.83 18.82 -2.20
CA ASP A 154 -6.35 20.03 -2.82
C ASP A 154 -6.86 19.76 -4.24
N ARG A 155 -8.02 20.34 -4.58
CA ARG A 155 -8.58 20.31 -5.94
C ARG A 155 -9.08 21.69 -6.36
N ASN A 156 -8.88 22.02 -7.65
CA ASN A 156 -9.39 23.25 -8.28
C ASN A 156 -8.99 24.53 -7.52
N VAL A 157 -7.80 24.54 -6.92
CA VAL A 157 -7.32 25.69 -6.12
C VAL A 157 -7.02 26.92 -6.99
N GLU A 158 -6.79 26.72 -8.29
CA GLU A 158 -6.57 27.79 -9.27
C GLU A 158 -7.89 28.18 -9.97
N THR A 159 -8.91 28.57 -9.21
CA THR A 159 -10.12 29.19 -9.78
C THR A 159 -10.13 30.68 -9.49
N ALA A 160 -10.58 31.48 -10.46
CA ALA A 160 -10.58 32.95 -10.36
C ALA A 160 -11.37 33.48 -9.14
N SER A 161 -12.32 32.71 -8.60
CA SER A 161 -13.14 33.06 -7.44
C SER A 161 -12.90 32.18 -6.21
N GLY A 162 -12.07 31.13 -6.29
CA GLY A 162 -11.99 30.07 -5.27
C GLY A 162 -13.23 29.17 -5.19
N ALA A 163 -14.27 29.42 -6.01
CA ALA A 163 -15.51 28.65 -5.96
C ALA A 163 -15.33 27.26 -6.60
N GLY A 164 -15.68 26.21 -5.86
CA GLY A 164 -15.51 24.82 -6.30
C GLY A 164 -14.11 24.25 -6.02
N SER A 165 -13.26 24.99 -5.28
CA SER A 165 -12.05 24.45 -4.67
C SER A 165 -12.42 23.51 -3.51
N ILE A 166 -11.72 22.39 -3.41
CA ILE A 166 -11.85 21.45 -2.30
C ILE A 166 -10.51 21.41 -1.58
N HIS A 167 -10.56 21.63 -0.27
CA HIS A 167 -9.44 21.54 0.65
C HIS A 167 -9.77 20.46 1.68
N ASN A 168 -9.26 19.24 1.46
CA ASN A 168 -9.53 18.11 2.31
C ASN A 168 -8.24 17.54 2.88
N THR A 169 -8.32 17.04 4.10
CA THR A 169 -7.25 16.30 4.77
C THR A 169 -7.69 14.85 4.89
N PRO A 170 -7.36 13.99 3.91
CA PRO A 170 -7.63 12.57 4.00
C PRO A 170 -6.75 11.84 5.01
N GLY A 171 -7.34 10.81 5.61
CA GLY A 171 -6.65 9.92 6.53
C GLY A 171 -6.75 8.46 6.09
N ILE A 172 -5.73 7.68 6.45
CA ILE A 172 -5.74 6.22 6.37
C ILE A 172 -5.28 5.69 7.72
N ALA A 173 -5.93 4.62 8.16
CA ALA A 173 -5.47 3.85 9.28
C ALA A 173 -5.05 2.44 8.83
N PHE A 174 -3.97 1.95 9.40
CA PHE A 174 -3.33 0.67 9.08
C PHE A 174 -3.45 -0.25 10.28
N GLN A 175 -3.67 -1.54 10.02
CA GLN A 175 -3.74 -2.58 11.05
C GLN A 175 -2.99 -3.83 10.59
N GLU A 176 -2.04 -4.29 11.39
CA GLU A 176 -1.42 -5.59 11.18
C GLU A 176 -2.34 -6.71 11.69
N HIS A 177 -2.45 -7.81 10.95
CA HIS A 177 -3.29 -8.94 11.37
C HIS A 177 -2.65 -9.66 12.55
N SER A 178 -3.17 -9.43 13.76
CA SER A 178 -2.98 -10.35 14.88
C SER A 178 -4.10 -11.40 14.90
N GLU A 179 -3.80 -12.63 15.35
CA GLU A 179 -4.81 -13.69 15.51
C GLU A 179 -5.95 -13.27 16.46
N ALA A 180 -5.68 -12.37 17.41
CA ALA A 180 -6.65 -11.81 18.33
C ALA A 180 -7.63 -10.81 17.70
N ALA A 181 -7.28 -10.16 16.57
CA ALA A 181 -8.14 -9.19 15.90
C ALA A 181 -9.24 -9.85 15.04
N VAL A 182 -8.98 -11.05 14.52
CA VAL A 182 -9.91 -11.81 13.67
C VAL A 182 -11.18 -12.20 14.45
N MET A 183 -11.02 -12.58 15.72
CA MET A 183 -12.15 -13.00 16.57
C MET A 183 -13.19 -11.91 16.87
N LYS A 184 -12.90 -10.63 16.60
CA LYS A 184 -13.88 -9.53 16.81
C LYS A 184 -14.62 -9.11 15.54
N GLN A 185 -14.15 -9.47 14.35
CA GLN A 185 -14.79 -9.07 13.09
C GLN A 185 -15.95 -9.97 12.69
N ASP A 186 -15.91 -11.26 13.09
CA ASP A 186 -16.91 -12.25 12.68
C ASP A 186 -18.24 -12.15 13.45
N ASP A 187 -18.31 -11.37 14.53
CA ASP A 187 -19.47 -11.29 15.44
C ASP A 187 -20.31 -10.00 15.34
N ILE A 188 -19.95 -9.03 14.48
CA ILE A 188 -20.73 -7.79 14.35
C ILE A 188 -21.80 -7.95 13.27
N SER A 189 -22.95 -8.51 13.66
CA SER A 189 -24.17 -8.45 12.85
C SER A 189 -24.75 -7.03 12.88
N ILE A 190 -24.47 -6.24 11.83
CA ILE A 190 -25.01 -4.88 11.70
C ILE A 190 -26.45 -4.97 11.18
N PRO A 191 -27.47 -4.54 11.94
CA PRO A 191 -28.85 -4.62 11.48
C PRO A 191 -29.08 -3.72 10.26
N ARG A 192 -29.77 -4.27 9.26
CA ARG A 192 -30.09 -3.58 8.01
C ARG A 192 -30.94 -2.31 8.27
N SER A 193 -30.31 -1.14 8.13
CA SER A 193 -30.89 0.13 8.58
C SER A 193 -31.60 0.95 7.49
N LYS A 194 -31.57 0.52 6.22
CA LYS A 194 -32.02 1.30 5.04
C LYS A 194 -31.37 2.67 4.89
N ARG A 195 -30.35 2.99 5.69
CA ARG A 195 -29.61 4.26 5.65
C ARG A 195 -28.69 4.26 4.43
N ARG A 196 -28.73 5.35 3.67
CA ARG A 196 -27.99 5.50 2.40
C ARG A 196 -26.87 6.53 2.47
N SER A 197 -26.77 7.23 3.60
CA SER A 197 -25.79 8.27 3.87
C SER A 197 -25.26 8.11 5.29
N ILE A 198 -23.96 8.31 5.46
CA ILE A 198 -23.32 8.35 6.77
C ILE A 198 -23.76 9.65 7.46
N GLN A 199 -24.32 9.53 8.66
CA GLN A 199 -24.45 10.68 9.57
C GLN A 199 -23.17 10.72 10.40
N LEU A 200 -22.29 11.67 10.10
CA LEU A 200 -21.11 11.89 10.90
C LEU A 200 -21.54 12.30 12.31
N PRO A 201 -20.98 11.70 13.38
CA PRO A 201 -21.10 12.25 14.71
C PRO A 201 -20.65 13.71 14.66
N LYS A 202 -21.57 14.63 14.95
CA LYS A 202 -21.21 16.04 15.21
C LYS A 202 -20.61 16.12 16.61
N GLU A 203 -19.51 15.42 16.85
CA GLU A 203 -18.72 15.75 18.02
C GLU A 203 -18.11 17.12 17.74
N THR A 204 -18.62 18.14 18.42
CA THR A 204 -17.98 19.45 18.50
C THR A 204 -16.68 19.28 19.27
N VAL A 205 -15.63 18.89 18.56
CA VAL A 205 -14.25 19.01 19.04
C VAL A 205 -13.98 20.50 19.26
N ASP A 206 -13.49 20.88 20.43
CA ASP A 206 -13.03 22.25 20.64
C ASP A 206 -11.75 22.50 19.83
N LYS A 207 -11.92 23.12 18.67
CA LYS A 207 -10.82 23.46 17.75
C LYS A 207 -10.06 24.73 18.20
N ARG A 208 -10.49 25.41 19.27
CA ARG A 208 -9.96 26.72 19.68
C ARG A 208 -8.76 26.58 20.61
N VAL A 209 -7.72 25.90 20.16
CA VAL A 209 -6.42 25.93 20.85
C VAL A 209 -5.58 27.02 20.19
N ALA A 210 -5.16 28.02 20.96
CA ALA A 210 -4.20 28.99 20.47
C ALA A 210 -2.85 28.31 20.27
N VAL A 211 -2.33 28.34 19.04
CA VAL A 211 -1.04 27.73 18.69
C VAL A 211 -0.09 28.83 18.26
N ASN A 212 1.01 29.01 19.00
CA ASN A 212 2.10 29.86 18.59
C ASN A 212 2.91 29.15 17.48
N PRO A 213 2.99 29.70 16.25
CA PRO A 213 3.74 29.10 15.15
C PRO A 213 5.26 29.10 15.35
N LYS A 214 5.74 29.87 16.34
CA LYS A 214 7.14 29.98 16.73
C LYS A 214 7.44 29.25 18.03
N ALA A 215 6.55 28.36 18.48
CA ALA A 215 6.85 27.51 19.61
C ALA A 215 8.13 26.72 19.33
N GLU A 216 9.01 26.69 20.32
CA GLU A 216 10.23 25.89 20.29
C GLU A 216 9.95 24.53 20.92
N PRO A 217 10.71 23.48 20.56
CA PRO A 217 10.56 22.18 21.20
C PRO A 217 10.79 22.29 22.71
N PRO A 218 10.05 21.52 23.53
CA PRO A 218 10.36 21.41 24.94
C PRO A 218 11.78 20.87 25.10
N SER A 219 12.44 21.23 26.20
CA SER A 219 13.77 20.69 26.50
C SER A 219 13.69 19.18 26.59
N LEU A 220 14.27 18.50 25.61
CA LEU A 220 14.46 17.06 25.70
C LEU A 220 15.41 16.81 26.87
N ALA A 221 15.06 15.88 27.75
CA ALA A 221 15.98 15.45 28.80
C ALA A 221 17.30 15.03 28.15
N LYS A 222 18.43 15.13 28.87
CA LYS A 222 19.70 14.57 28.39
C LYS A 222 19.54 13.04 28.28
N ILE A 223 19.09 12.59 27.12
CA ILE A 223 18.93 11.18 26.81
C ILE A 223 20.34 10.61 26.74
N GLN A 224 20.63 9.58 27.53
CA GLN A 224 21.86 8.82 27.36
C GLN A 224 21.85 8.28 25.94
N SER A 225 22.86 8.65 25.14
CA SER A 225 22.96 8.17 23.77
C SER A 225 22.93 6.65 23.80
N ARG A 226 21.91 6.06 23.18
CA ARG A 226 21.85 4.62 23.04
C ARG A 226 23.04 4.17 22.18
N PRO A 227 23.80 3.15 22.59
CA PRO A 227 24.84 2.61 21.73
C PRO A 227 24.21 2.20 20.40
N ALA A 228 24.87 2.52 19.29
CA ALA A 228 24.38 2.16 17.98
C ALA A 228 24.11 0.64 17.93
N PRO A 229 23.03 0.19 17.28
CA PRO A 229 22.73 -1.22 17.09
C PRO A 229 23.76 -1.85 16.15
N THR A 230 24.93 -2.20 16.71
CA THR A 230 26.10 -2.64 15.95
C THR A 230 25.81 -3.91 15.15
N SER A 231 25.00 -4.83 15.70
CA SER A 231 24.67 -6.10 15.04
C SER A 231 23.79 -5.95 13.80
N ALA A 232 22.68 -5.20 13.88
CA ALA A 232 21.75 -4.99 12.77
C ALA A 232 22.40 -4.20 11.62
N GLN A 233 23.14 -3.13 11.96
CA GLN A 233 23.90 -2.35 10.97
C GLN A 233 24.98 -3.19 10.29
N MET A 234 25.74 -3.99 11.05
CA MET A 234 26.74 -4.90 10.50
C MET A 234 26.10 -5.94 9.59
N TYR A 235 24.99 -6.54 10.00
CA TYR A 235 24.27 -7.52 9.19
C TYR A 235 23.84 -6.91 7.85
N CYS A 236 23.16 -5.76 7.86
CA CYS A 236 22.72 -5.09 6.63
C CYS A 236 23.91 -4.68 5.74
N SER A 237 25.01 -4.21 6.33
CA SER A 237 26.21 -3.83 5.58
C SER A 237 26.87 -5.03 4.89
N LYS A 238 27.00 -6.17 5.58
CA LYS A 238 27.51 -7.41 4.98
C LYS A 238 26.58 -7.92 3.88
N LEU A 239 25.27 -7.87 4.12
CA LEU A 239 24.25 -8.27 3.15
C LEU A 239 24.33 -7.42 1.87
N LEU A 240 24.48 -6.11 2.02
CA LEU A 240 24.64 -5.19 0.89
C LEU A 240 25.93 -5.46 0.11
N GLN A 241 27.05 -5.72 0.80
CA GLN A 241 28.32 -6.07 0.17
C GLN A 241 28.24 -7.39 -0.62
N ILE A 242 27.49 -8.39 -0.13
CA ILE A 242 27.24 -9.64 -0.86
C ILE A 242 26.38 -9.38 -2.09
N TRP A 243 25.27 -8.64 -1.96
CA TRP A 243 24.40 -8.31 -3.10
C TRP A 243 25.18 -7.62 -4.23
N LYS A 244 26.02 -6.66 -3.85
CA LYS A 244 26.94 -5.96 -4.75
C LYS A 244 27.88 -6.92 -5.47
N SER A 245 28.54 -7.79 -4.71
CA SER A 245 29.46 -8.81 -5.22
C SER A 245 28.78 -9.75 -6.22
N VAL A 246 27.59 -10.23 -5.88
CA VAL A 246 26.75 -11.07 -6.76
C VAL A 246 26.43 -10.37 -8.08
N ARG A 247 26.18 -9.06 -8.07
CA ARG A 247 25.90 -8.30 -9.29
C ARG A 247 27.14 -8.10 -10.18
N TYR A 248 28.36 -8.13 -9.65
CA TYR A 248 29.57 -7.96 -10.45
C TYR A 248 29.87 -9.15 -11.38
N LEU A 249 29.42 -10.35 -11.01
CA LEU A 249 29.72 -11.59 -11.73
C LEU A 249 29.09 -11.68 -13.14
N ASN A 250 27.95 -11.02 -13.37
CA ASN A 250 27.26 -11.03 -14.65
C ASN A 250 27.30 -9.63 -15.30
N SER A 251 28.48 -9.26 -15.81
CA SER A 251 28.74 -7.89 -16.23
C SER A 251 28.00 -7.47 -17.51
N ALA A 252 27.82 -8.39 -18.46
CA ALA A 252 27.20 -8.14 -19.76
C ALA A 252 25.68 -8.38 -19.78
N ASN A 253 25.15 -9.33 -18.99
CA ASN A 253 23.73 -9.69 -18.95
C ASN A 253 23.28 -9.90 -17.50
N GLN A 254 22.99 -8.81 -16.80
CA GLN A 254 22.61 -8.89 -15.39
C GLN A 254 21.26 -9.59 -15.19
N THR A 255 21.27 -10.74 -14.52
CA THR A 255 20.07 -11.50 -14.14
C THR A 255 19.64 -11.27 -12.70
N ASN A 256 20.53 -10.75 -11.84
CA ASN A 256 20.20 -10.44 -10.47
C ASN A 256 19.38 -9.15 -10.38
N PRO A 257 18.30 -9.14 -9.59
CA PRO A 257 17.52 -7.92 -9.38
C PRO A 257 18.33 -6.86 -8.63
N ARG A 258 17.81 -5.64 -8.64
CA ARG A 258 18.30 -4.57 -7.77
C ARG A 258 18.05 -4.87 -6.31
N PHE A 259 18.64 -4.10 -5.40
CA PHE A 259 18.70 -4.45 -4.00
C PHE A 259 17.33 -4.78 -3.42
N VAL A 260 16.32 -3.93 -3.61
CA VAL A 260 14.95 -4.19 -3.14
C VAL A 260 14.37 -5.48 -3.74
N GLY A 261 14.49 -5.68 -5.05
CA GLY A 261 14.01 -6.91 -5.68
C GLY A 261 14.79 -8.16 -5.24
N TRP A 262 16.05 -8.00 -4.85
CA TRP A 262 16.90 -9.07 -4.32
C TRP A 262 16.50 -9.45 -2.90
N ILE A 263 16.22 -8.45 -2.05
CA ILE A 263 15.63 -8.63 -0.72
C ILE A 263 14.25 -9.28 -0.84
N VAL A 264 13.39 -8.75 -1.70
CA VAL A 264 12.05 -9.32 -1.95
C VAL A 264 12.12 -10.76 -2.41
N ARG A 265 13.14 -11.23 -3.12
CA ARG A 265 13.26 -12.67 -3.48
C ARG A 265 13.74 -13.55 -2.32
N ARG A 266 14.48 -12.98 -1.37
CA ARG A 266 15.23 -13.73 -0.35
C ARG A 266 14.58 -13.72 1.03
N PHE A 267 13.86 -12.66 1.34
CA PHE A 267 13.19 -12.45 2.62
C PHE A 267 11.67 -12.67 2.53
N GLN A 268 11.20 -13.38 1.48
CA GLN A 268 9.81 -13.78 1.41
C GLN A 268 9.50 -14.71 2.57
N GLN A 269 8.54 -14.30 3.39
CA GLN A 269 7.96 -15.16 4.39
C GLN A 269 6.70 -15.77 3.78
N ALA A 270 6.71 -17.08 3.56
CA ALA A 270 5.49 -17.78 3.18
C ALA A 270 4.44 -17.55 4.29
N HIS A 271 3.22 -17.20 3.89
CA HIS A 271 2.06 -17.00 4.79
C HIS A 271 2.04 -15.71 5.62
N SER A 272 2.81 -14.66 5.30
CA SER A 272 2.58 -13.34 5.90
C SER A 272 1.23 -12.77 5.47
N LYS A 273 0.47 -12.22 6.42
CA LYS A 273 -0.80 -11.53 6.13
C LYS A 273 -0.53 -10.08 5.69
N ALA A 274 -1.32 -9.59 4.72
CA ALA A 274 -1.23 -8.20 4.27
C ALA A 274 -1.82 -7.24 5.31
N THR A 275 -1.20 -6.09 5.54
CA THR A 275 -1.73 -5.05 6.43
C THR A 275 -3.11 -4.59 5.96
N LEU A 276 -4.10 -4.61 6.84
CA LEU A 276 -5.42 -4.07 6.58
C LEU A 276 -5.33 -2.54 6.54
N MET A 277 -6.00 -1.94 5.57
CA MET A 277 -6.00 -0.50 5.34
C MET A 277 -7.43 0.00 5.34
N THR A 278 -7.72 0.97 6.20
CA THR A 278 -9.05 1.56 6.34
C THR A 278 -8.95 3.07 6.13
N TYR A 279 -9.69 3.61 5.17
CA TYR A 279 -9.69 5.04 4.97
C TYR A 279 -10.55 5.73 6.03
N LEU A 280 -10.10 6.88 6.49
CA LEU A 280 -10.78 7.66 7.52
C LEU A 280 -11.67 8.74 6.90
N PRO A 281 -12.74 9.16 7.60
CA PRO A 281 -13.51 10.33 7.18
C PRO A 281 -12.56 11.52 6.97
N PRO A 282 -12.53 12.14 5.77
CA PRO A 282 -11.64 13.26 5.53
C PRO A 282 -12.10 14.47 6.33
N ILE A 283 -11.14 15.28 6.79
CA ILE A 283 -11.44 16.57 7.41
C ILE A 283 -11.58 17.60 6.29
N SER A 284 -12.71 18.30 6.23
CA SER A 284 -13.03 19.29 5.18
C SER A 284 -12.32 20.63 5.41
N SER A 285 -11.02 20.60 5.63
CA SER A 285 -10.14 21.76 5.80
C SER A 285 -8.69 21.35 5.46
N PRO A 286 -7.82 22.29 5.03
CA PRO A 286 -6.46 21.94 4.66
C PRO A 286 -5.62 21.60 5.90
N ILE A 287 -4.68 20.65 5.75
CA ILE A 287 -3.82 20.18 6.85
C ILE A 287 -2.84 21.25 7.34
N THR A 288 -2.70 22.34 6.57
CA THR A 288 -1.86 23.49 6.91
C THR A 288 -2.43 24.34 8.05
N GLU A 289 -3.72 24.15 8.39
CA GLU A 289 -4.40 24.79 9.50
C GLU A 289 -4.24 24.01 10.81
N TYR A 290 -3.99 24.72 11.92
CA TYR A 290 -3.83 24.09 13.24
C TYR A 290 -5.11 23.43 13.75
N SER A 291 -6.28 24.00 13.45
CA SER A 291 -7.59 23.41 13.74
C SER A 291 -7.75 22.03 13.10
N THR A 292 -7.28 21.87 11.87
CA THR A 292 -7.29 20.58 11.15
C THR A 292 -6.40 19.57 11.83
N ILE A 293 -5.18 19.97 12.22
CA ILE A 293 -4.24 19.10 12.96
C ILE A 293 -4.82 18.65 14.31
N ILE A 294 -5.49 19.54 15.03
CA ILE A 294 -6.13 19.20 16.32
C ILE A 294 -7.26 18.19 16.11
N GLU A 295 -8.11 18.41 15.10
CA GLU A 295 -9.18 17.48 14.76
C GLU A 295 -8.63 16.11 14.32
N MET A 296 -7.57 16.11 13.53
CA MET A 296 -6.81 14.91 13.16
C MET A 296 -6.31 14.15 14.40
N PHE A 297 -5.72 14.84 15.37
CA PHE A 297 -5.28 14.22 16.63
C PHE A 297 -6.44 13.61 17.41
N HIS A 298 -7.59 14.29 17.51
CA HIS A 298 -8.76 13.76 18.19
C HIS A 298 -9.30 12.49 17.51
N GLN A 299 -9.45 12.52 16.17
CA GLN A 299 -9.91 11.36 15.41
C GLN A 299 -8.97 10.16 15.56
N SER A 300 -7.66 10.38 15.40
CA SER A 300 -6.65 9.32 15.55
C SER A 300 -6.60 8.78 16.97
N ARG A 301 -6.63 9.64 18.00
CA ARG A 301 -6.63 9.23 19.41
C ARG A 301 -7.86 8.40 19.78
N GLN A 302 -9.04 8.77 19.29
CA GLN A 302 -10.26 8.01 19.55
C GLN A 302 -10.15 6.58 19.01
N LEU A 303 -9.65 6.43 17.77
CA LEU A 303 -9.45 5.13 17.15
C LEU A 303 -8.35 4.31 17.84
N ALA A 304 -7.23 4.93 18.20
CA ALA A 304 -6.16 4.28 18.94
C ALA A 304 -6.66 3.67 20.27
N LYS A 305 -7.50 4.42 21.00
CA LYS A 305 -8.12 3.94 22.25
C LYS A 305 -9.04 2.75 22.04
N LEU A 306 -9.86 2.77 20.98
CA LEU A 306 -10.72 1.63 20.63
C LEU A 306 -9.91 0.38 20.25
N SER A 307 -8.68 0.57 19.76
CA SER A 307 -7.73 -0.48 19.44
C SER A 307 -6.76 -0.83 20.58
N ASN A 308 -7.04 -0.38 21.82
CA ASN A 308 -6.23 -0.64 23.02
C ASN A 308 -4.74 -0.24 22.88
N MET A 309 -4.46 0.82 22.14
CA MET A 309 -3.09 1.35 22.03
C MET A 309 -2.81 2.36 23.12
N SER A 310 -1.59 2.29 23.67
CA SER A 310 -1.14 3.24 24.68
C SER A 310 -0.79 4.59 24.04
N TYR A 311 -0.28 4.55 22.81
CA TYR A 311 0.12 5.73 22.06
C TYR A 311 -0.57 5.80 20.69
N THR A 312 -0.74 7.01 20.18
CA THR A 312 -1.32 7.27 18.86
C THR A 312 -0.20 7.61 17.89
N HIS A 313 0.12 6.67 17.00
CA HIS A 313 1.19 6.83 16.00
C HIS A 313 0.65 7.47 14.72
N ILE A 314 1.16 8.66 14.37
CA ILE A 314 0.69 9.43 13.21
C ILE A 314 1.87 9.74 12.28
N THR A 315 1.82 9.23 11.05
CA THR A 315 2.82 9.50 10.00
C THR A 315 2.36 10.66 9.12
N LEU A 316 3.24 11.65 8.94
CA LEU A 316 2.99 12.86 8.16
C LEU A 316 4.16 13.19 7.24
N ASP A 317 3.89 13.88 6.14
CA ASP A 317 4.93 14.56 5.38
C ASP A 317 5.59 15.68 6.21
N ALA A 318 6.73 16.21 5.78
CA ALA A 318 7.42 17.24 6.56
C ALA A 318 6.59 18.52 6.74
N GLY A 319 5.76 18.89 5.76
CA GLY A 319 4.93 20.09 5.82
C GLY A 319 3.89 20.02 6.94
N ALA A 320 3.11 18.93 6.98
CA ALA A 320 2.11 18.67 8.00
C ALA A 320 2.75 18.34 9.36
N ALA A 321 3.86 17.59 9.38
CA ALA A 321 4.56 17.24 10.61
C ALA A 321 5.04 18.48 11.39
N ILE A 322 5.51 19.52 10.69
CA ILE A 322 5.91 20.79 11.32
C ILE A 322 4.73 21.41 12.09
N LYS A 323 3.54 21.44 11.49
CA LYS A 323 2.34 21.96 12.14
C LYS A 323 1.92 21.09 13.32
N ALA A 324 1.98 19.77 13.16
CA ALA A 324 1.74 18.79 14.23
C ALA A 324 2.70 19.00 15.42
N PHE A 325 4.00 19.18 15.17
CA PHE A 325 4.96 19.49 16.22
C PHE A 325 4.63 20.78 16.96
N HIS A 326 4.25 21.85 16.26
CA HIS A 326 3.84 23.09 16.93
C HIS A 326 2.63 22.87 17.85
N VAL A 327 1.63 22.07 17.45
CA VAL A 327 0.48 21.75 18.31
C VAL A 327 0.93 21.02 19.58
N VAL A 328 1.80 20.02 19.45
CA VAL A 328 2.38 19.27 20.58
C VAL A 328 3.22 20.20 21.48
N TRP A 329 4.10 21.01 20.91
CA TRP A 329 5.01 21.88 21.68
C TRP A 329 4.28 22.99 22.44
N ASN A 330 3.16 23.49 21.92
CA ASN A 330 2.34 24.47 22.64
C ASN A 330 1.61 23.85 23.83
N ASN A 331 1.27 22.55 23.78
CA ASN A 331 0.56 21.86 24.87
C ASN A 331 1.07 20.42 25.10
N PRO A 332 2.33 20.22 25.55
CA PRO A 332 2.94 18.87 25.60
C PRO A 332 2.17 17.88 26.48
N ALA A 333 1.63 18.35 27.61
CA ALA A 333 0.85 17.51 28.52
C ALA A 333 -0.50 17.07 27.93
N ALA A 334 -1.10 17.87 27.05
CA ALA A 334 -2.38 17.54 26.43
C ALA A 334 -2.24 16.51 25.29
N TRP A 335 -1.04 16.38 24.72
CA TRP A 335 -0.73 15.56 23.55
C TRP A 335 0.40 14.54 23.83
N SER A 336 0.60 14.17 25.09
CA SER A 336 1.70 13.29 25.52
C SER A 336 1.60 11.84 25.02
N ASP A 337 0.42 11.43 24.55
CA ASP A 337 0.14 10.13 23.94
C ASP A 337 0.29 10.14 22.41
N ILE A 338 0.51 11.31 21.78
CA ILE A 338 0.66 11.42 20.32
C ILE A 338 2.13 11.30 19.93
N ILE A 339 2.45 10.35 19.05
CA ILE A 339 3.80 10.17 18.49
C ILE A 339 3.75 10.47 17.00
N ILE A 340 4.47 11.53 16.59
CA ILE A 340 4.56 11.97 15.20
C ILE A 340 5.74 11.29 14.51
N HIS A 341 5.47 10.63 13.39
CA HIS A 341 6.47 10.03 12.51
C HIS A 341 6.63 10.84 11.23
N LEU A 342 7.88 11.18 10.89
CA LEU A 342 8.18 11.75 9.58
C LEU A 342 8.08 10.67 8.51
N GLY A 343 7.39 10.96 7.41
CA GLY A 343 7.19 10.03 6.30
C GLY A 343 8.50 9.57 5.68
N ASP A 344 8.80 8.27 5.78
CA ASP A 344 10.07 7.70 5.30
C ASP A 344 10.24 7.88 3.78
N PHE A 345 9.18 7.86 2.97
CA PHE A 345 9.29 8.06 1.52
C PHE A 345 9.69 9.49 1.16
N HIS A 346 9.04 10.48 1.76
CA HIS A 346 9.44 11.89 1.59
C HIS A 346 10.85 12.16 2.14
N SER A 347 11.23 11.44 3.19
CA SER A 347 12.59 11.50 3.76
C SER A 347 13.62 10.91 2.81
N MET A 348 13.32 9.78 2.17
CA MET A 348 14.17 9.20 1.12
C MET A 348 14.31 10.14 -0.08
N MET A 349 13.22 10.79 -0.53
CA MET A 349 13.28 11.80 -1.58
C MET A 349 14.19 12.97 -1.19
N THR A 350 14.10 13.43 0.06
CA THR A 350 14.97 14.48 0.59
C THR A 350 16.42 14.04 0.60
N PHE A 351 16.73 12.82 1.04
CA PHE A 351 18.09 12.29 1.05
C PHE A 351 18.64 12.08 -0.37
N PHE A 352 17.82 11.72 -1.35
CA PHE A 352 18.22 11.83 -2.77
C PHE A 352 18.54 13.26 -3.18
N ALA A 353 17.76 14.24 -2.72
CA ALA A 353 18.03 15.64 -3.00
C ALA A 353 19.31 16.16 -2.30
N VAL A 354 19.73 15.52 -1.20
CA VAL A 354 21.04 15.73 -0.56
C VAL A 354 22.15 15.15 -1.45
N ILE A 355 21.99 13.90 -1.93
CA ILE A 355 22.93 13.26 -2.85
C ILE A 355 23.08 14.09 -4.13
N GLY A 356 21.98 14.53 -4.73
CA GLY A 356 21.99 15.39 -5.92
C GLY A 356 22.77 16.68 -5.69
N ARG A 357 22.61 17.33 -4.52
CA ARG A 357 23.41 18.51 -4.17
C ARG A 357 24.90 18.18 -3.97
N PHE A 358 25.23 16.99 -3.47
CA PHE A 358 26.62 16.54 -3.31
C PHE A 358 27.32 16.31 -4.66
N VAL A 359 26.60 15.76 -5.65
CA VAL A 359 27.17 15.47 -6.98
C VAL A 359 26.99 16.60 -8.01
N GLU A 360 26.36 17.70 -7.63
CA GLU A 360 26.12 18.82 -8.54
C GLU A 360 27.42 19.35 -9.14
N SER A 361 27.45 19.50 -10.46
CA SER A 361 28.62 19.96 -11.22
C SER A 361 29.87 19.08 -11.06
N SER A 362 29.72 17.82 -10.65
CA SER A 362 30.83 16.86 -10.56
C SER A 362 31.10 16.10 -11.86
N GLY A 363 30.30 16.36 -12.91
CA GLY A 363 30.26 15.58 -14.15
C GLY A 363 29.29 14.38 -14.09
N PHE A 364 28.61 14.18 -12.96
CA PHE A 364 27.55 13.17 -12.81
C PHE A 364 26.47 13.34 -13.88
N GLU A 365 25.96 14.56 -14.04
CA GLU A 365 24.90 14.91 -14.98
C GLU A 365 25.27 14.59 -16.43
N ASP A 366 26.51 14.89 -16.82
CA ASP A 366 27.04 14.62 -18.17
C ASP A 366 27.13 13.12 -18.43
N VAL A 367 27.63 12.35 -17.46
CA VAL A 367 27.72 10.88 -17.59
C VAL A 367 26.32 10.28 -17.72
N LEU A 368 25.35 10.74 -16.93
CA LEU A 368 23.98 10.24 -17.03
C LEU A 368 23.35 10.50 -18.39
N PHE A 369 23.58 11.70 -18.94
CA PHE A 369 23.08 12.09 -20.24
C PHE A 369 23.74 11.28 -21.36
N GLN A 370 25.06 11.21 -21.37
CA GLN A 370 25.84 10.48 -22.39
C GLN A 370 25.58 8.97 -22.35
N ALA A 371 25.37 8.40 -21.16
CA ALA A 371 25.02 6.98 -20.99
C ALA A 371 23.56 6.65 -21.34
N GLY A 372 22.73 7.65 -21.68
CA GLY A 372 21.31 7.44 -21.98
C GLY A 372 20.47 7.02 -20.77
N LEU A 373 20.98 7.20 -19.54
CA LEU A 373 20.25 6.87 -18.31
C LEU A 373 19.17 7.91 -17.98
N CYS A 374 19.36 9.15 -18.41
CA CYS A 374 18.45 10.26 -18.14
C CYS A 374 18.47 11.28 -19.29
N SER A 375 17.29 11.75 -19.71
CA SER A 375 17.20 12.89 -20.64
C SER A 375 17.47 14.22 -19.92
N SER A 376 17.88 15.25 -20.66
CA SER A 376 18.17 16.58 -20.11
C SER A 376 17.03 17.14 -19.25
N GLY A 377 15.78 17.02 -19.70
CA GLY A 377 14.60 17.47 -18.95
C GLY A 377 14.28 16.64 -17.69
N SER A 378 14.88 15.46 -17.53
CA SER A 378 14.64 14.57 -16.39
C SER A 378 15.70 14.68 -15.29
N ILE A 379 16.90 15.20 -15.62
CA ILE A 379 18.04 15.31 -14.70
C ILE A 379 17.65 16.16 -13.48
N THR A 380 16.99 17.29 -13.69
CA THR A 380 16.56 18.17 -12.59
C THR A 380 15.72 17.44 -11.54
N GLY A 381 14.81 16.56 -11.97
CA GLY A 381 13.98 15.79 -11.04
C GLY A 381 14.74 14.68 -10.32
N VAL A 382 15.83 14.15 -10.91
CA VAL A 382 16.75 13.22 -10.23
C VAL A 382 17.60 13.97 -9.20
N MET A 383 18.22 15.07 -9.60
CA MET A 383 19.06 15.91 -8.74
C MET A 383 18.28 16.50 -7.56
N SER A 384 17.00 16.81 -7.76
CA SER A 384 16.13 17.30 -6.69
C SER A 384 15.46 16.19 -5.87
N GLY A 385 15.71 14.91 -6.17
CA GLY A 385 15.07 13.78 -5.50
C GLY A 385 13.56 13.60 -5.78
N LYS A 386 12.97 14.42 -6.66
CA LYS A 386 11.51 14.45 -6.90
C LYS A 386 11.03 13.28 -7.76
N HIS A 387 11.86 12.79 -8.67
CA HIS A 387 11.53 11.62 -9.50
C HIS A 387 11.94 10.32 -8.80
N TYR A 388 11.34 10.01 -7.65
CA TYR A 388 11.74 8.91 -6.74
C TYR A 388 12.18 7.60 -7.45
N ASN A 389 11.32 7.03 -8.30
CA ASN A 389 11.65 5.79 -9.01
C ASN A 389 12.85 5.95 -9.96
N ARG A 390 12.97 7.10 -10.62
CA ARG A 390 14.10 7.43 -11.50
C ARG A 390 15.37 7.66 -10.69
N CYS A 391 15.29 8.27 -9.51
CA CYS A 391 16.43 8.43 -8.60
C CYS A 391 17.04 7.07 -8.26
N TRP A 392 16.23 6.09 -7.82
CA TRP A 392 16.69 4.72 -7.62
C TRP A 392 17.32 4.13 -8.88
N LEU A 393 16.66 4.26 -10.03
CA LEU A 393 17.17 3.74 -11.29
C LEU A 393 18.54 4.27 -11.68
N VAL A 394 18.72 5.57 -11.53
CA VAL A 394 19.92 6.28 -11.97
C VAL A 394 21.05 6.11 -10.97
N HIS A 395 20.79 6.35 -9.68
CA HIS A 395 21.84 6.31 -8.67
C HIS A 395 22.38 4.90 -8.45
N GLU A 396 21.52 3.86 -8.44
CA GLU A 396 21.98 2.48 -8.34
C GLU A 396 22.81 2.06 -9.56
N ALA A 397 22.38 2.39 -10.77
CA ALA A 397 23.13 2.05 -11.99
C ALA A 397 24.51 2.73 -12.00
N PHE A 398 24.55 4.02 -11.65
CA PHE A 398 25.79 4.78 -11.61
C PHE A 398 26.73 4.28 -10.50
N SER A 399 26.20 4.02 -9.30
CA SER A 399 26.98 3.46 -8.20
C SER A 399 27.50 2.07 -8.53
N GLU A 400 26.70 1.21 -9.16
CA GLU A 400 27.16 -0.11 -9.58
C GLU A 400 28.30 -0.01 -10.60
N ALA A 401 28.24 0.94 -11.55
CA ALA A 401 29.33 1.17 -12.50
C ALA A 401 30.63 1.59 -11.80
N LEU A 402 30.54 2.50 -10.82
CA LEU A 402 31.69 2.91 -10.00
C LEU A 402 32.24 1.75 -9.17
N GLU A 403 31.37 0.98 -8.53
CA GLU A 403 31.82 -0.12 -7.71
C GLU A 403 32.47 -1.23 -8.53
N ARG A 404 31.99 -1.53 -9.75
CA ARG A 404 32.66 -2.48 -10.65
C ARG A 404 34.08 -2.05 -10.98
N ARG A 405 34.29 -0.78 -11.32
CA ARG A 405 35.63 -0.22 -11.54
C ARG A 405 36.50 -0.32 -10.28
N PHE A 406 35.90 -0.09 -9.11
CA PHE A 406 36.60 -0.23 -7.84
C PHE A 406 37.01 -1.69 -7.56
N VAL A 407 36.13 -2.64 -7.85
CA VAL A 407 36.36 -4.08 -7.67
C VAL A 407 37.48 -4.57 -8.57
N GLU A 408 37.41 -4.25 -9.87
CA GLU A 408 38.42 -4.62 -10.87
C GLU A 408 39.84 -4.17 -10.46
N GLN A 409 39.95 -3.05 -9.77
CA GLN A 409 41.23 -2.44 -9.44
C GLN A 409 41.76 -2.84 -8.05
N TYR A 410 40.89 -2.95 -7.05
CA TYR A 410 41.31 -2.96 -5.64
C TYR A 410 40.82 -4.15 -4.81
N LEU A 411 39.86 -4.93 -5.29
CA LEU A 411 39.27 -6.01 -4.48
C LEU A 411 39.87 -7.38 -4.79
N PRO A 412 39.95 -8.27 -3.78
CA PRO A 412 40.45 -9.63 -3.95
C PRO A 412 39.50 -10.50 -4.77
N THR A 413 40.00 -11.64 -5.25
CA THR A 413 39.19 -12.66 -5.94
C THR A 413 38.01 -13.09 -5.09
N MET A 414 36.83 -13.15 -5.70
CA MET A 414 35.58 -13.47 -5.01
C MET A 414 35.54 -14.94 -4.56
N PRO A 415 35.05 -15.26 -3.34
CA PRO A 415 34.88 -16.63 -2.91
C PRO A 415 33.81 -17.36 -3.73
N LYS A 416 34.06 -18.64 -4.07
CA LYS A 416 33.12 -19.48 -4.83
C LYS A 416 31.71 -19.55 -4.22
N LYS A 417 31.59 -19.51 -2.89
CA LYS A 417 30.28 -19.47 -2.19
C LYS A 417 29.45 -18.22 -2.52
N VAL A 418 30.10 -17.08 -2.76
CA VAL A 418 29.42 -15.85 -3.21
C VAL A 418 28.96 -16.00 -4.66
N GLU A 419 29.74 -16.70 -5.50
CA GLU A 419 29.36 -17.03 -6.87
C GLU A 419 28.17 -18.00 -6.92
N GLU A 420 28.17 -19.02 -6.08
CA GLU A 420 27.04 -19.95 -5.91
C GLU A 420 25.78 -19.22 -5.44
N CYS A 421 25.92 -18.21 -4.56
CA CYS A 421 24.81 -17.34 -4.15
C CYS A 421 24.18 -16.60 -5.36
N ALA A 422 25.00 -16.19 -6.33
CA ALA A 422 24.54 -15.53 -7.56
C ALA A 422 23.78 -16.48 -8.49
N GLN A 423 24.13 -17.76 -8.49
CA GLN A 423 23.53 -18.80 -9.35
C GLN A 423 22.29 -19.44 -8.71
N SER A 424 22.18 -19.40 -7.38
CA SER A 424 21.01 -19.92 -6.67
C SER A 424 19.78 -19.03 -6.88
N ASN A 425 18.81 -19.50 -7.67
CA ASN A 425 17.52 -18.83 -7.86
C ASN A 425 16.60 -18.84 -6.61
N LEU A 426 17.03 -19.45 -5.50
CA LEU A 426 16.14 -19.87 -4.40
C LEU A 426 16.77 -19.85 -2.99
N ALA A 427 17.83 -19.08 -2.73
CA ALA A 427 18.36 -18.97 -1.36
C ALA A 427 17.37 -18.18 -0.46
N GLN A 428 16.54 -18.89 0.31
CA GLN A 428 15.76 -18.34 1.43
C GLN A 428 16.67 -17.61 2.43
N ALA A 429 16.13 -16.71 3.26
CA ALA A 429 16.87 -15.92 4.26
C ALA A 429 17.85 -16.76 5.12
N THR A 430 17.48 -17.99 5.46
CA THR A 430 18.30 -18.97 6.20
C THR A 430 19.59 -19.34 5.47
N SER A 431 19.58 -19.43 4.14
CA SER A 431 20.77 -19.68 3.33
C SER A 431 21.74 -18.49 3.32
N LEU A 432 21.22 -17.25 3.36
CA LEU A 432 22.05 -16.04 3.43
C LEU A 432 22.76 -15.89 4.76
N THR A 433 22.09 -16.20 5.87
CA THR A 433 22.73 -16.17 7.19
C THR A 433 23.89 -17.17 7.27
N ASN A 434 23.74 -18.36 6.67
CA ASN A 434 24.83 -19.34 6.59
C ASN A 434 26.00 -18.84 5.73
N ILE A 435 25.73 -18.18 4.60
CA ILE A 435 26.76 -17.55 3.75
C ILE A 435 27.48 -16.42 4.50
N LEU A 436 26.73 -15.57 5.22
CA LEU A 436 27.28 -14.47 6.02
C LEU A 436 28.15 -14.96 7.19
N ASN A 437 27.89 -16.17 7.67
CA ASN A 437 28.64 -16.80 8.75
C ASN A 437 29.83 -17.64 8.27
N ASP A 438 30.03 -17.80 6.97
CA ASP A 438 31.19 -18.48 6.41
C ASP A 438 32.48 -17.65 6.55
N ASP A 439 33.57 -18.29 6.97
CA ASP A 439 34.81 -17.57 7.27
C ASP A 439 35.50 -17.00 6.01
N THR A 440 35.43 -17.68 4.86
CA THR A 440 35.98 -17.15 3.61
C THR A 440 35.20 -15.95 3.10
N VAL A 441 33.88 -15.95 3.30
CA VAL A 441 33.02 -14.82 2.96
C VAL A 441 33.24 -13.65 3.92
N LYS A 442 33.38 -13.91 5.22
CA LYS A 442 33.72 -12.86 6.21
C LYS A 442 35.04 -12.20 5.86
N GLU A 443 36.08 -12.99 5.62
CA GLU A 443 37.41 -12.48 5.25
C GLU A 443 37.33 -11.63 3.97
N TYR A 444 36.62 -12.09 2.94
CA TYR A 444 36.38 -11.31 1.73
C TYR A 444 35.67 -9.98 2.00
N VAL A 445 34.60 -9.99 2.82
CA VAL A 445 33.86 -8.76 3.18
C VAL A 445 34.74 -7.81 3.98
N ASP A 446 35.55 -8.32 4.90
CA ASP A 446 36.48 -7.53 5.71
C ASP A 446 37.56 -6.89 4.82
N GLN A 447 38.12 -7.63 3.86
CA GLN A 447 39.03 -7.08 2.86
C GLN A 447 38.37 -6.00 2.00
N CYS A 448 37.12 -6.21 1.57
CA CYS A 448 36.37 -5.18 0.85
C CYS A 448 36.23 -3.90 1.68
N GLN A 449 35.92 -4.03 2.97
CA GLN A 449 35.77 -2.90 3.88
C GLN A 449 37.10 -2.18 4.13
N ILE A 450 38.22 -2.91 4.24
CA ILE A 450 39.55 -2.33 4.34
C ILE A 450 39.85 -1.46 3.12
N GLN A 451 39.65 -1.99 1.90
CA GLN A 451 39.92 -1.24 0.66
C GLN A 451 39.02 -0.01 0.53
N LYS A 452 37.73 -0.15 0.85
CA LYS A 452 36.80 1.00 0.88
C LYS A 452 37.26 2.07 1.88
N THR A 453 37.72 1.66 3.06
CA THR A 453 38.23 2.59 4.10
C THR A 453 39.47 3.33 3.61
N LYS A 454 40.43 2.64 2.99
CA LYS A 454 41.61 3.27 2.37
C LYS A 454 41.23 4.31 1.33
N CYS A 455 40.26 3.97 0.47
CA CYS A 455 39.73 4.90 -0.54
C CYS A 455 39.08 6.14 0.10
N LEU A 456 38.26 5.95 1.14
CA LEU A 456 37.61 7.04 1.88
C LEU A 456 38.62 7.93 2.62
N ASN A 457 39.75 7.37 3.07
CA ASN A 457 40.87 8.10 3.65
C ASN A 457 41.71 8.87 2.61
N GLY A 458 41.46 8.65 1.32
CA GLY A 458 42.13 9.34 0.23
C GLY A 458 43.43 8.67 -0.23
N GLU A 459 43.71 7.44 0.21
CA GLU A 459 44.93 6.70 -0.17
C GLU A 459 45.00 6.40 -1.68
N PHE A 460 43.85 6.39 -2.36
CA PHE A 460 43.77 6.19 -3.83
C PHE A 460 43.61 7.51 -4.60
N GLY A 461 43.80 8.66 -3.94
CA GLY A 461 43.64 9.98 -4.54
C GLY A 461 42.25 10.59 -4.35
N LYS A 462 42.11 11.86 -4.76
CA LYS A 462 40.91 12.68 -4.48
C LYS A 462 39.68 12.26 -5.29
N THR A 463 39.85 11.87 -6.55
CA THR A 463 38.73 11.45 -7.40
C THR A 463 38.07 10.16 -6.89
N PRO A 464 38.82 9.07 -6.61
CA PRO A 464 38.23 7.89 -5.98
C PRO A 464 37.62 8.18 -4.60
N GLN A 465 38.26 9.04 -3.79
CA GLN A 465 37.72 9.45 -2.50
C GLN A 465 36.34 10.11 -2.62
N PHE A 466 36.16 11.02 -3.59
CA PHE A 466 34.88 11.69 -3.85
C PHE A 466 33.78 10.68 -4.23
N TRP A 467 34.07 9.79 -5.18
CA TRP A 467 33.09 8.80 -5.62
C TRP A 467 32.83 7.71 -4.58
N ALA A 468 33.82 7.36 -3.74
CA ALA A 468 33.63 6.50 -2.59
C ALA A 468 32.66 7.12 -1.57
N LYS A 469 32.75 8.44 -1.35
CA LYS A 469 31.77 9.15 -0.52
C LYS A 469 30.37 9.13 -1.14
N TYR A 470 30.24 9.34 -2.45
CA TYR A 470 28.95 9.17 -3.15
C TYR A 470 28.36 7.77 -2.94
N MET A 471 29.17 6.71 -3.10
CA MET A 471 28.72 5.33 -2.88
C MET A 471 28.28 5.10 -1.42
N GLU A 472 28.99 5.66 -0.44
CA GLU A 472 28.60 5.62 0.98
C GLU A 472 27.22 6.27 1.23
N LEU A 473 26.92 7.38 0.54
CA LEU A 473 25.62 8.05 0.65
C LEU A 473 24.49 7.19 0.07
N LEU A 474 24.71 6.53 -1.07
CA LEU A 474 23.71 5.63 -1.63
C LEU A 474 23.50 4.38 -0.76
N ASP A 475 24.56 3.87 -0.14
CA ASP A 475 24.47 2.73 0.79
C ASP A 475 23.57 3.06 1.99
N ARG A 476 23.64 4.29 2.51
CA ARG A 476 22.71 4.77 3.54
C ARG A 476 21.27 4.75 3.04
N GLN A 477 21.04 5.18 1.80
CA GLN A 477 19.71 5.15 1.19
C GLN A 477 19.16 3.72 1.09
N GLN A 478 19.99 2.77 0.67
CA GLN A 478 19.63 1.36 0.57
C GLN A 478 19.35 0.74 1.95
N LYS A 479 20.14 1.10 2.97
CA LYS A 479 19.91 0.68 4.36
C LYS A 479 18.61 1.22 4.93
N LEU A 480 18.25 2.48 4.65
CA LEU A 480 16.96 3.05 5.05
C LEU A 480 15.79 2.35 4.34
N HIS A 481 15.94 2.05 3.05
CA HIS A 481 14.92 1.28 2.32
C HIS A 481 14.77 -0.11 2.93
N PHE A 482 15.87 -0.78 3.24
CA PHE A 482 15.86 -2.08 3.90
C PHE A 482 15.18 -2.02 5.28
N SER A 483 15.52 -1.03 6.12
CA SER A 483 14.91 -0.90 7.46
C SER A 483 13.41 -0.67 7.39
N VAL A 484 12.92 0.06 6.39
CA VAL A 484 11.48 0.20 6.14
C VAL A 484 10.87 -1.13 5.74
N ASN A 485 11.50 -1.84 4.80
CA ASN A 485 11.02 -3.11 4.28
C ASN A 485 10.96 -4.22 5.34
N THR A 486 11.84 -4.20 6.33
CA THR A 486 11.92 -5.18 7.42
C THR A 486 11.36 -4.68 8.75
N ASN A 487 10.78 -3.48 8.79
CA ASN A 487 10.36 -2.78 10.01
C ASN A 487 11.45 -2.72 11.11
N ASP A 488 12.71 -2.51 10.72
CA ASP A 488 13.83 -2.42 11.66
C ASP A 488 13.91 -1.01 12.27
N TYR A 489 13.40 -0.86 13.49
CA TYR A 489 13.38 0.40 14.23
C TYR A 489 14.79 0.97 14.44
N ASP A 490 15.70 0.11 14.89
CA ASP A 490 17.04 0.45 15.31
C ASP A 490 17.91 0.89 14.11
N LEU A 491 17.84 0.16 13.00
CA LEU A 491 18.50 0.54 11.75
C LEU A 491 17.91 1.83 11.16
N ARG A 492 16.57 1.99 11.18
CA ARG A 492 15.90 3.20 10.69
C ARG A 492 16.43 4.43 11.42
N MET A 493 16.40 4.42 12.76
CA MET A 493 16.87 5.52 13.60
C MET A 493 18.35 5.87 13.34
N LEU A 494 19.20 4.85 13.20
CA LEU A 494 20.62 5.04 12.92
C LEU A 494 20.87 5.76 11.59
N ILE A 495 20.21 5.32 10.50
CA ILE A 495 20.41 5.94 9.19
C ILE A 495 19.87 7.37 9.15
N TRP A 496 18.75 7.63 9.83
CA TRP A 496 18.27 8.98 10.02
C TRP A 496 19.34 9.85 10.71
N LYS A 497 19.90 9.41 11.83
CA LYS A 497 20.96 10.11 12.56
C LYS A 497 22.19 10.39 11.69
N GLU A 498 22.63 9.43 10.89
CA GLU A 498 23.77 9.57 9.97
C GLU A 498 23.47 10.54 8.80
N SER A 499 22.20 10.73 8.45
CA SER A 499 21.76 11.57 7.33
C SER A 499 21.50 13.03 7.72
N LEU A 500 21.22 13.30 9.00
CA LEU A 500 20.92 14.65 9.49
C LEU A 500 22.05 15.67 9.27
N PRO A 501 23.35 15.37 9.53
CA PRO A 501 24.44 16.32 9.27
C PRO A 501 24.49 16.77 7.81
N LEU A 502 24.13 15.89 6.87
CA LEU A 502 24.08 16.21 5.45
C LEU A 502 22.90 17.13 5.11
N CYS A 503 21.79 17.01 5.84
CA CYS A 503 20.67 17.94 5.72
C CYS A 503 21.07 19.36 6.13
N PHE A 504 21.89 19.52 7.18
CA PHE A 504 22.49 20.81 7.53
C PHE A 504 23.42 21.32 6.41
N ALA A 505 24.33 20.47 5.94
CA ALA A 505 25.32 20.83 4.92
C ALA A 505 24.69 21.23 3.57
N THR A 506 23.50 20.70 3.24
CA THR A 506 22.81 20.93 1.96
C THR A 506 21.57 21.83 2.09
N ASN A 507 21.42 22.54 3.21
CA ASN A 507 20.34 23.50 3.46
C ASN A 507 18.92 22.88 3.38
N ARG A 508 18.76 21.64 3.86
CA ARG A 508 17.46 20.98 4.02
C ARG A 508 16.88 21.31 5.40
N VAL A 509 16.59 22.60 5.63
CA VAL A 509 16.28 23.15 6.97
C VAL A 509 15.15 22.45 7.71
N HIS A 510 14.09 22.02 7.01
CA HIS A 510 12.98 21.31 7.64
C HIS A 510 13.41 19.96 8.22
N TYR A 511 14.12 19.15 7.44
CA TYR A 511 14.64 17.87 7.91
C TYR A 511 15.79 18.04 8.90
N ALA A 512 16.65 19.05 8.71
CA ALA A 512 17.73 19.34 9.64
C ALA A 512 17.20 19.70 11.05
N ARG A 513 16.17 20.55 11.14
CA ARG A 513 15.59 20.97 12.43
C ARG A 513 14.65 19.92 13.02
N TYR A 514 13.60 19.57 12.28
CA TYR A 514 12.53 18.71 12.78
C TYR A 514 12.92 17.23 12.74
N GLY A 515 13.79 16.82 11.81
CA GLY A 515 14.37 15.48 11.82
C GLY A 515 15.30 15.25 13.01
N THR A 516 16.07 16.26 13.44
CA THR A 516 16.87 16.16 14.68
C THR A 516 15.99 15.98 15.91
N TYR A 517 14.89 16.72 16.01
CA TYR A 517 13.91 16.53 17.09
C TYR A 517 13.27 15.13 17.04
N TYR A 518 12.85 14.70 15.85
CA TYR A 518 12.26 13.38 15.62
C TYR A 518 13.20 12.24 16.06
N VAL A 519 14.46 12.25 15.59
CA VAL A 519 15.45 11.22 15.95
C VAL A 519 15.75 11.24 17.45
N SER A 520 15.89 12.43 18.05
CA SER A 520 16.14 12.52 19.49
C SER A 520 14.95 11.99 20.31
N GLY A 521 13.71 12.19 19.85
CA GLY A 521 12.52 11.60 20.46
C GLY A 521 12.52 10.07 20.37
N LEU A 522 12.89 9.52 19.21
CA LEU A 522 13.03 8.07 19.00
C LEU A 522 14.15 7.46 19.86
N GLU A 523 15.30 8.13 20.01
CA GLU A 523 16.39 7.66 20.88
C GLU A 523 15.96 7.59 22.36
N GLY A 524 15.11 8.52 22.80
CA GLY A 524 14.58 8.59 24.16
C GLY A 524 13.22 7.92 24.36
N ILE A 525 12.72 7.17 23.37
CA ILE A 525 11.33 6.70 23.37
C ILE A 525 11.04 5.77 24.56
N ASP A 526 11.97 4.90 24.92
CA ASP A 526 11.78 3.93 26.03
C ASP A 526 11.63 4.63 27.39
N SER A 527 12.22 5.82 27.54
CA SER A 527 12.12 6.63 28.76
C SER A 527 10.93 7.59 28.75
N THR A 528 10.62 8.16 27.59
CA THR A 528 9.57 9.19 27.44
C THR A 528 8.18 8.59 27.20
N HIS A 529 8.11 7.46 26.50
CA HIS A 529 6.89 6.74 26.13
C HIS A 529 7.12 5.22 26.33
N PRO A 530 7.18 4.73 27.58
CA PRO A 530 7.41 3.32 27.86
C PRO A 530 6.41 2.42 27.12
N GLY A 531 6.91 1.43 26.38
CA GLY A 531 6.11 0.51 25.58
C GLY A 531 5.87 0.95 24.12
N ALA A 532 6.03 2.24 23.78
CA ALA A 532 5.80 2.73 22.41
C ALA A 532 6.75 2.12 21.38
N ARG A 533 7.98 1.80 21.78
CA ARG A 533 8.92 1.08 20.92
C ARG A 533 8.41 -0.31 20.55
N GLN A 534 7.92 -1.05 21.54
CA GLN A 534 7.36 -2.37 21.32
C GLN A 534 6.12 -2.27 20.42
N GLU A 535 5.27 -1.27 20.63
CA GLU A 535 4.14 -0.98 19.74
C GLU A 535 4.60 -0.74 18.29
N ILE A 536 5.68 0.00 18.06
CA ILE A 536 6.26 0.23 16.71
C ILE A 536 6.83 -1.06 16.10
N GLU A 537 7.54 -1.86 16.90
CA GLU A 537 8.15 -3.12 16.46
C GLU A 537 7.06 -4.16 16.12
N ASP A 538 5.97 -4.20 16.89
CA ASP A 538 4.85 -5.16 16.75
C ASP A 538 3.83 -4.76 15.68
N LEU A 539 3.55 -3.47 15.51
CA LEU A 539 2.49 -2.98 14.62
C LEU A 539 3.00 -2.50 13.26
N GLY A 540 4.30 -2.20 13.18
CA GLY A 540 4.94 -1.79 11.94
C GLY A 540 4.80 -0.32 11.57
N LEU A 541 5.91 0.42 11.51
CA LEU A 541 5.96 1.67 10.71
C LEU A 541 6.15 1.37 9.21
N SER A 542 5.60 0.24 8.77
CA SER A 542 5.68 -0.27 7.40
C SER A 542 4.41 -1.05 7.07
N VAL A 543 3.93 -0.92 5.84
CA VAL A 543 2.69 -1.54 5.36
C VAL A 543 3.03 -2.70 4.44
N ARG A 544 2.55 -3.91 4.76
CA ARG A 544 2.68 -5.10 3.90
C ARG A 544 1.50 -5.16 2.94
N ARG A 545 1.71 -4.84 1.67
CA ARG A 545 0.62 -4.82 0.67
C ARG A 545 0.28 -6.18 0.06
N ASN A 546 1.13 -7.17 0.28
CA ASN A 546 0.98 -8.52 -0.27
C ASN A 546 1.52 -9.56 0.72
N GLN A 547 1.36 -10.83 0.39
CA GLN A 547 1.80 -11.96 1.20
C GLN A 547 3.31 -12.26 1.09
N LEU A 548 4.11 -11.35 0.51
CA LEU A 548 5.56 -11.55 0.37
C LEU A 548 6.33 -11.16 1.64
N GLY A 549 5.67 -10.65 2.68
CA GLY A 549 6.29 -10.33 3.97
C GLY A 549 7.19 -9.08 3.97
N ILE A 550 7.22 -8.31 2.87
CA ILE A 550 8.01 -7.08 2.74
C ILE A 550 7.14 -5.85 2.93
N GLY A 551 7.55 -4.98 3.84
CA GLY A 551 6.88 -3.71 4.14
C GLY A 551 7.19 -2.61 3.13
N GLN A 552 6.36 -1.58 3.13
CA GLN A 552 6.51 -0.33 2.38
C GLN A 552 6.29 0.84 3.34
N SER A 553 6.86 2.02 3.10
CA SER A 553 6.58 3.14 4.01
C SER A 553 5.10 3.53 4.01
N ILE A 554 4.63 3.99 5.15
CA ILE A 554 3.24 4.39 5.38
C ILE A 554 2.83 5.52 4.43
N ASP A 555 3.65 6.55 4.32
CA ASP A 555 3.39 7.71 3.46
C ASP A 555 3.39 7.36 1.96
N MET A 556 4.29 6.47 1.52
CA MET A 556 4.25 5.96 0.14
C MET A 556 2.99 5.15 -0.13
N THR A 557 2.49 4.43 0.88
CA THR A 557 1.24 3.68 0.76
C THR A 557 0.05 4.64 0.64
N GLY A 558 0.02 5.72 1.42
CA GLY A 558 -0.97 6.79 1.27
C GLY A 558 -1.00 7.39 -0.13
N GLU A 559 0.17 7.68 -0.69
CA GLU A 559 0.31 8.19 -2.06
C GLU A 559 -0.18 7.20 -3.12
N GLN A 560 0.22 5.93 -3.00
CA GLN A 560 -0.10 4.90 -3.98
C GLN A 560 -1.53 4.34 -3.86
N SER A 561 -2.22 4.61 -2.75
CA SER A 561 -3.57 4.15 -2.49
C SER A 561 -4.56 5.30 -2.54
N TYR A 562 -4.69 6.09 -1.47
CA TYR A 562 -5.71 7.13 -1.37
C TYR A 562 -5.50 8.20 -2.44
N MET A 563 -4.30 8.78 -2.52
CA MET A 563 -4.05 9.90 -3.44
C MET A 563 -4.21 9.47 -4.89
N ARG A 564 -3.67 8.30 -5.26
CA ARG A 564 -3.89 7.72 -6.58
C ARG A 564 -5.37 7.49 -6.85
N ASN A 565 -6.10 6.83 -5.95
CA ASN A 565 -7.52 6.53 -6.11
C ASN A 565 -8.38 7.80 -6.22
N ALA A 566 -8.02 8.86 -5.49
CA ALA A 566 -8.73 10.13 -5.54
C ALA A 566 -8.54 10.82 -6.91
N LYS A 567 -7.36 10.64 -7.54
CA LYS A 567 -6.95 11.27 -8.80
C LYS A 567 -7.29 10.47 -10.08
N THR A 568 -7.60 9.18 -9.98
CA THR A 568 -7.98 8.31 -11.13
C THR A 568 -9.45 8.46 -11.53
N ALA A 569 -9.86 7.82 -12.64
CA ALA A 569 -11.27 7.85 -13.03
C ALA A 569 -12.15 7.14 -12.00
N GLY A 570 -13.37 7.66 -11.80
CA GLY A 570 -14.24 7.26 -10.68
C GLY A 570 -13.81 7.78 -9.30
N GLY A 571 -12.69 8.53 -9.20
CA GLY A 571 -12.18 9.13 -7.96
C GLY A 571 -12.92 10.40 -7.52
N ILE A 572 -12.51 10.95 -6.37
CA ILE A 572 -13.03 12.23 -5.82
C ILE A 572 -12.88 13.37 -6.85
N THR A 573 -11.87 13.29 -7.72
CA THR A 573 -11.68 14.21 -8.86
C THR A 573 -12.79 14.19 -9.92
N GLN A 574 -13.72 13.24 -9.91
CA GLN A 574 -14.80 13.17 -10.90
C GLN A 574 -16.20 13.48 -10.35
N PHE A 575 -16.46 13.27 -9.06
CA PHE A 575 -17.80 13.39 -8.49
C PHE A 575 -17.80 13.94 -7.05
N ALA A 576 -17.53 15.23 -6.82
CA ALA A 576 -17.73 15.78 -5.47
C ALA A 576 -17.94 17.30 -5.45
N ALA A 577 -19.12 17.71 -4.95
CA ALA A 577 -19.37 19.02 -4.35
C ALA A 577 -20.00 18.90 -2.93
N LYS A 578 -20.30 17.68 -2.45
CA LYS A 578 -20.95 17.43 -1.14
C LYS A 578 -20.08 16.53 -0.27
N GLU A 579 -19.83 16.98 0.97
CA GLU A 579 -18.99 16.32 1.97
C GLU A 579 -19.41 14.87 2.27
N SER A 580 -20.70 14.61 2.47
CA SER A 580 -21.22 13.26 2.75
C SER A 580 -20.97 12.25 1.62
N THR A 581 -20.90 12.71 0.37
CA THR A 581 -20.55 11.86 -0.78
C THR A 581 -19.06 11.53 -0.77
N VAL A 582 -18.20 12.49 -0.42
CA VAL A 582 -16.76 12.27 -0.29
C VAL A 582 -16.47 11.30 0.86
N THR A 583 -17.01 11.54 2.05
CA THR A 583 -16.84 10.64 3.20
C THR A 583 -17.26 9.21 2.85
N LYS A 584 -18.42 9.06 2.20
CA LYS A 584 -18.89 7.74 1.77
C LYS A 584 -17.95 7.07 0.79
N TRP A 585 -17.52 7.79 -0.25
CA TRP A 585 -16.57 7.26 -1.23
C TRP A 585 -15.27 6.81 -0.53
N VAL A 586 -14.79 7.62 0.41
CA VAL A 586 -13.57 7.36 1.16
C VAL A 586 -13.70 6.09 1.99
N MET A 587 -14.71 5.99 2.87
CA MET A 587 -14.89 4.86 3.79
C MET A 587 -15.05 3.51 3.05
N ASN A 588 -15.58 3.52 1.83
CA ASN A 588 -15.84 2.31 1.06
C ASN A 588 -14.70 1.86 0.17
N ARG A 589 -13.71 2.73 -0.06
CA ARG A 589 -12.67 2.45 -1.04
C ARG A 589 -11.82 1.20 -0.74
N PRO A 590 -11.50 0.86 0.52
CA PRO A 590 -10.81 -0.40 0.83
C PRO A 590 -11.59 -1.66 0.38
N TYR A 591 -12.91 -1.64 0.50
CA TYR A 591 -13.79 -2.73 0.08
C TYR A 591 -13.98 -2.77 -1.44
N GLN A 592 -14.02 -1.59 -2.08
CA GLN A 592 -14.19 -1.42 -3.52
C GLN A 592 -13.13 -2.11 -4.37
N THR A 593 -11.86 -2.16 -3.93
CA THR A 593 -10.81 -2.91 -4.65
C THR A 593 -11.11 -4.40 -4.63
N LYS A 594 -11.48 -4.94 -3.48
CA LYS A 594 -11.82 -6.35 -3.32
C LYS A 594 -13.08 -6.74 -4.11
N PHE A 595 -14.08 -5.86 -4.20
CA PHE A 595 -15.25 -6.08 -5.05
C PHE A 595 -14.90 -6.14 -6.53
N VAL A 596 -13.93 -5.34 -6.98
CA VAL A 596 -13.41 -5.41 -8.35
C VAL A 596 -12.68 -6.72 -8.57
N GLU A 597 -11.83 -7.16 -7.64
CA GLU A 597 -11.15 -8.46 -7.71
C GLU A 597 -12.16 -9.61 -7.80
N SER A 598 -13.17 -9.66 -6.91
CA SER A 598 -14.24 -10.65 -6.95
C SER A 598 -15.01 -10.62 -8.28
N LEU A 599 -15.25 -9.42 -8.86
CA LEU A 599 -15.88 -9.29 -10.17
C LEU A 599 -15.00 -9.80 -11.31
N LEU A 600 -13.69 -9.54 -11.27
CA LEU A 600 -12.72 -10.03 -12.25
C LEU A 600 -12.56 -11.55 -12.20
N GLU A 601 -12.62 -12.14 -11.00
CA GLU A 601 -12.66 -13.59 -10.82
C GLU A 601 -13.96 -14.19 -11.37
N LEU A 602 -15.12 -13.65 -10.98
CA LEU A 602 -16.43 -14.10 -11.46
C LEU A 602 -16.57 -14.02 -12.99
N SER A 603 -15.93 -13.03 -13.62
CA SER A 603 -15.95 -12.85 -15.08
C SER A 603 -14.93 -13.72 -15.82
N GLY A 604 -14.01 -14.38 -15.11
CA GLY A 604 -12.91 -15.16 -15.70
C GLY A 604 -11.87 -14.28 -16.40
N VAL A 605 -11.79 -12.99 -16.06
CA VAL A 605 -10.79 -12.07 -16.62
C VAL A 605 -9.42 -12.31 -15.95
N CYS A 606 -9.40 -12.68 -14.66
CA CYS A 606 -8.17 -13.02 -13.94
C CYS A 606 -7.34 -14.16 -14.58
N THR A 607 -7.98 -15.19 -15.15
CA THR A 607 -7.27 -16.34 -15.77
C THR A 607 -6.55 -15.98 -17.08
N THR A 608 -6.92 -14.88 -17.74
CA THR A 608 -6.20 -14.33 -18.92
C THR A 608 -5.06 -13.36 -18.56
N MET A 609 -4.89 -13.04 -17.28
CA MET A 609 -3.98 -11.99 -16.78
C MET A 609 -2.69 -12.50 -16.12
N SER A 610 -2.28 -13.75 -16.38
CA SER A 610 -0.99 -14.31 -15.95
C SER A 610 0.24 -13.59 -16.55
N ASN A 611 0.03 -12.57 -17.41
CA ASN A 611 1.08 -11.69 -17.90
C ASN A 611 1.10 -10.37 -17.09
N PRO A 612 2.12 -10.11 -16.25
CA PRO A 612 2.18 -8.95 -15.35
C PRO A 612 2.18 -7.58 -16.04
N ARG A 613 2.35 -7.51 -17.37
CA ARG A 613 2.14 -6.28 -18.16
C ARG A 613 0.66 -5.86 -18.23
N ASN A 614 -0.28 -6.80 -18.22
CA ASN A 614 -1.72 -6.51 -18.42
C ASN A 614 -2.43 -6.06 -17.13
N VAL A 615 -1.92 -6.43 -15.95
CA VAL A 615 -2.44 -5.95 -14.66
C VAL A 615 -2.24 -4.44 -14.51
N CYS A 616 -1.14 -3.89 -15.05
CA CYS A 616 -0.90 -2.45 -15.09
C CYS A 616 -1.74 -1.69 -16.14
N GLU A 617 -2.24 -2.36 -17.18
CA GLU A 617 -3.09 -1.73 -18.20
C GLU A 617 -4.59 -1.80 -17.87
N ALA A 618 -5.04 -2.81 -17.12
CA ALA A 618 -6.44 -2.92 -16.71
C ALA A 618 -6.81 -1.96 -15.56
N VAL A 619 -5.82 -1.54 -14.74
CA VAL A 619 -5.96 -0.54 -13.67
C VAL A 619 -5.50 0.86 -14.15
N LYS A 620 -5.53 1.10 -15.48
CA LYS A 620 -5.41 2.44 -16.10
C LYS A 620 -6.77 3.14 -16.30
N PHE A 621 -7.82 2.69 -15.63
CA PHE A 621 -9.06 3.45 -15.44
C PHE A 621 -9.08 4.04 -14.04
#